data_AF-A0A3M1QQA4-F1
#
_entry.id   AF-A0A3M1QQA4-F1
#
_cell.length_a   1.000
_cell.length_b   1.000
_cell.length_c   1.000
_cell.angle_alpha   90.00
_cell.angle_beta   90.00
_cell.angle_gamma   90.00
#
_symmetry.space_group_name_H-M   'P 1'
#
loop_
_entity.id
_entity.type
_entity.pdbx_description
1 polymer ?
#
loop_
_entity_poly.entity_id
_entity_poly.type
_entity_poly.pdbx_seq_one_letter_code
_entity_poly.pdbx_strand_id
1 'polypeptide(L)'
;MDENAFADALLMMRVFFSENLGSMRRLWWLIAIVLMMVMAHPFVAAQDDDGDSETEIVTHIVEEGDTIDAIAIRYGVTREDILRRNNIEDPRLIFVGQEIVVIGPEINTPTPEPGADGGGDFGPATATTDPALIVDENVFLATPTITPTFAPAPVVAASQVADPAALNPAVRTGVVCVSMFQDSNRNRIHENEEFLLPDGNIIITQGETIINEYTTDGRNEPRCFDDVNTGQYSVRAQAPPGFGMTTPEQLQLEVVSGETVELLFGAAEGVAPAQPPPADDTAAVVAQTDNAPPPEDVSFVDTLIDNSGLLVFGLAVFVLVGGLGLSLIVRRR
;
A
#
# COMPACT_ATOMS: atom_id res chain seq x y z
N MET A 1 -28.81 45.22 32.75
CA MET A 1 -27.97 44.76 33.86
C MET A 1 -26.71 45.60 33.80
N ASP A 2 -26.56 46.49 34.77
CA ASP A 2 -25.74 47.70 34.72
C ASP A 2 -24.22 47.46 34.69
N GLU A 3 -23.55 48.15 33.78
CA GLU A 3 -22.08 48.26 33.65
C GLU A 3 -21.37 48.82 34.90
N ASN A 4 -22.13 49.33 35.87
CA ASN A 4 -21.61 49.88 37.13
C ASN A 4 -21.55 48.86 38.28
N ALA A 5 -22.17 47.68 38.14
CA ALA A 5 -22.12 46.65 39.18
C ALA A 5 -20.74 45.95 39.23
N PHE A 6 -20.03 45.91 38.11
CA PHE A 6 -18.71 45.26 38.00
C PHE A 6 -17.60 46.08 38.65
N ALA A 7 -17.68 47.42 38.56
CA ALA A 7 -16.71 48.31 39.19
C ALA A 7 -16.85 48.34 40.72
N ASP A 8 -18.07 48.21 41.24
CA ASP A 8 -18.34 48.20 42.69
C ASP A 8 -17.94 46.86 43.35
N ALA A 9 -18.10 45.75 42.62
CA ALA A 9 -17.60 44.44 43.05
C ALA A 9 -16.06 44.38 43.14
N LEU A 10 -15.36 45.07 42.23
CA LEU A 10 -13.90 45.14 42.21
C LEU A 10 -13.32 46.01 43.33
N LEU A 11 -14.07 47.00 43.81
CA LEU A 11 -13.70 47.86 44.93
C LEU A 11 -13.94 47.17 46.28
N MET A 12 -15.02 46.39 46.44
CA MET A 12 -15.22 45.53 47.61
C MET A 12 -14.15 44.44 47.75
N MET A 13 -13.63 43.91 46.63
CA MET A 13 -12.58 42.89 46.64
C MET A 13 -11.21 43.44 47.10
N ARG A 14 -10.94 44.75 46.94
CA ARG A 14 -9.70 45.37 47.41
C ARG A 14 -9.68 45.65 48.92
N VAL A 15 -10.83 45.89 49.54
CA VAL A 15 -10.92 46.19 50.99
C VAL A 15 -10.77 44.92 51.84
N PHE A 16 -11.21 43.76 51.35
CA PHE A 16 -11.02 42.48 52.05
C PHE A 16 -9.57 41.96 52.06
N PHE A 17 -8.68 42.54 51.25
CA PHE A 17 -7.29 42.09 51.12
C PHE A 17 -6.31 42.79 52.07
N SER A 18 -6.82 43.72 52.88
CA SER A 18 -6.06 44.46 53.88
C SER A 18 -6.60 44.11 55.26
N GLU A 19 -6.23 42.93 55.78
CA GLU A 19 -5.88 42.67 57.19
C GLU A 19 -5.90 41.16 57.52
N ASN A 20 -4.69 40.62 57.71
CA ASN A 20 -4.36 39.59 58.70
C ASN A 20 -5.17 38.27 58.73
N LEU A 21 -5.15 37.47 57.66
CA LEU A 21 -5.52 36.05 57.72
C LEU A 21 -4.30 35.14 57.48
N GLY A 22 -3.97 34.36 58.51
CA GLY A 22 -2.79 33.50 58.59
C GLY A 22 -2.70 32.39 57.53
N SER A 23 -1.46 31.92 57.33
CA SER A 23 -1.00 30.96 56.32
C SER A 23 -1.94 29.77 56.04
N MET A 24 -2.58 29.23 57.07
CA MET A 24 -3.46 28.06 56.96
C MET A 24 -4.74 28.33 56.16
N ARG A 25 -5.28 29.55 56.20
CA ARG A 25 -6.49 29.92 55.42
C ARG A 25 -6.17 30.21 53.95
N ARG A 26 -4.91 30.54 53.63
CA ARG A 26 -4.43 30.76 52.26
C ARG A 26 -4.35 29.45 51.48
N LEU A 27 -3.96 28.36 52.14
CA LEU A 27 -3.95 27.02 51.52
C LEU A 27 -5.37 26.55 51.18
N TRP A 28 -6.31 26.70 52.10
CA TRP A 28 -7.71 26.37 51.85
C TRP A 28 -8.35 27.24 50.77
N TRP A 29 -7.93 28.50 50.66
CA TRP A 29 -8.40 29.41 49.61
C TRP A 29 -7.82 29.09 48.23
N LEU A 30 -6.54 28.71 48.16
CA LEU A 30 -5.93 28.21 46.92
C LEU A 30 -6.54 26.88 46.48
N ILE A 31 -6.83 25.97 47.42
CA ILE A 31 -7.55 24.72 47.14
C ILE A 31 -8.95 25.02 46.59
N ALA A 32 -9.67 26.00 47.16
CA ALA A 32 -10.98 26.41 46.67
C ALA A 32 -10.92 27.03 45.26
N ILE A 33 -9.89 27.83 44.95
CA ILE A 33 -9.67 28.36 43.59
C ILE A 33 -9.36 27.24 42.61
N VAL A 34 -8.48 26.29 42.97
CA VAL A 34 -8.15 25.16 42.11
C VAL A 34 -9.39 24.29 41.88
N LEU A 35 -10.20 24.04 42.89
CA LEU A 35 -11.50 23.35 42.77
C LEU A 35 -12.49 24.11 41.87
N MET A 36 -12.53 25.43 41.98
CA MET A 36 -13.40 26.27 41.14
C MET A 36 -12.91 26.33 39.69
N MET A 37 -11.59 26.33 39.43
CA MET A 37 -11.03 26.20 38.08
C MET A 37 -11.33 24.82 37.49
N VAL A 38 -11.22 23.74 38.27
CA VAL A 38 -11.56 22.38 37.80
C VAL A 38 -13.06 22.23 37.48
N MET A 39 -13.95 22.95 38.19
CA MET A 39 -15.40 22.94 37.94
C MET A 39 -15.87 23.93 36.86
N ALA A 40 -15.02 24.85 36.41
CA ALA A 40 -15.34 25.85 35.38
C ALA A 40 -14.86 25.48 33.97
N HIS A 41 -14.26 24.30 33.78
CA HIS A 41 -14.07 23.76 32.43
C HIS A 41 -15.44 23.28 31.95
N PRO A 42 -15.96 23.75 30.81
CA PRO A 42 -17.04 23.05 30.16
C PRO A 42 -16.49 21.65 29.87
N PHE A 43 -17.00 20.65 30.61
CA PHE A 43 -17.05 19.31 30.07
C PHE A 43 -17.91 19.47 28.83
N VAL A 44 -17.24 19.54 27.68
CA VAL A 44 -17.89 19.28 26.40
C VAL A 44 -18.41 17.87 26.57
N ALA A 45 -19.67 17.78 26.99
CA ALA A 45 -20.45 16.59 26.82
C ALA A 45 -20.38 16.33 25.33
N ALA A 46 -19.67 15.26 24.96
CA ALA A 46 -19.88 14.64 23.67
C ALA A 46 -21.39 14.50 23.55
N GLN A 47 -21.93 15.19 22.55
CA GLN A 47 -23.32 15.10 22.21
C GLN A 47 -23.48 13.65 21.74
N ASP A 48 -24.09 12.83 22.57
CA ASP A 48 -24.65 11.56 22.15
C ASP A 48 -25.75 11.93 21.14
N ASP A 49 -25.36 12.10 19.88
CA ASP A 49 -26.26 11.91 18.76
C ASP A 49 -26.63 10.43 18.84
N ASP A 50 -27.81 10.15 19.40
CA ASP A 50 -28.53 8.89 19.22
C ASP A 50 -28.95 8.77 17.73
N GLY A 51 -27.95 8.77 16.84
CA GLY A 51 -28.08 8.29 15.48
C GLY A 51 -28.13 6.78 15.58
N ASP A 52 -29.34 6.24 15.51
CA ASP A 52 -29.56 4.83 15.23
C ASP A 52 -28.94 4.56 13.84
N SER A 53 -27.64 4.29 13.80
CA SER A 53 -26.92 3.87 12.60
C SER A 53 -27.40 2.47 12.27
N GLU A 54 -28.60 2.38 11.69
CA GLU A 54 -29.13 1.13 11.16
C GLU A 54 -28.08 0.58 10.20
N THR A 55 -27.44 -0.49 10.66
CA THR A 55 -26.39 -1.14 9.89
C THR A 55 -27.04 -1.73 8.65
N GLU A 56 -26.85 -1.07 7.51
CA GLU A 56 -27.46 -1.49 6.26
C GLU A 56 -26.65 -2.67 5.69
N ILE A 57 -27.35 -3.67 5.18
CA ILE A 57 -26.76 -4.89 4.60
C ILE A 57 -27.02 -4.84 3.10
N VAL A 58 -25.95 -4.83 2.30
CA VAL A 58 -26.01 -4.82 0.83
C VAL A 58 -25.23 -6.00 0.29
N THR A 59 -25.83 -6.71 -0.67
CA THR A 59 -25.15 -7.76 -1.42
C THR A 59 -24.69 -7.20 -2.77
N HIS A 60 -23.39 -7.26 -3.00
CA HIS A 60 -22.76 -6.89 -4.27
C HIS A 60 -22.47 -8.14 -5.10
N ILE A 61 -22.84 -8.14 -6.39
CA ILE A 61 -22.48 -9.21 -7.31
C ILE A 61 -21.20 -8.77 -8.03
N VAL A 62 -20.12 -9.55 -7.86
CA VAL A 62 -18.81 -9.23 -8.45
C VAL A 62 -18.90 -9.19 -9.97
N GLU A 63 -18.49 -8.07 -10.57
CA GLU A 63 -18.40 -7.89 -12.02
C GLU A 63 -16.95 -8.08 -12.51
N GLU A 64 -16.77 -8.13 -13.83
CA GLU A 64 -15.43 -8.24 -14.43
C GLU A 64 -14.58 -7.01 -14.08
N GLY A 65 -13.45 -7.24 -13.41
CA GLY A 65 -12.54 -6.18 -12.96
C GLY A 65 -12.77 -5.66 -11.54
N ASP A 66 -13.79 -6.15 -10.82
CA ASP A 66 -13.95 -5.85 -9.40
C ASP A 66 -12.86 -6.54 -8.55
N THR A 67 -12.38 -5.84 -7.53
CA THR A 67 -11.49 -6.35 -6.47
C THR A 67 -12.14 -6.13 -5.11
N ILE A 68 -11.78 -6.90 -4.08
CA ILE A 68 -12.29 -6.66 -2.72
C ILE A 68 -12.03 -5.22 -2.28
N ASP A 69 -10.86 -4.68 -2.61
CA ASP A 69 -10.47 -3.31 -2.29
C ASP A 69 -11.32 -2.27 -3.03
N ALA A 70 -11.61 -2.48 -4.32
CA ALA A 70 -12.51 -1.62 -5.09
C ALA A 70 -13.96 -1.66 -4.56
N ILE A 71 -14.45 -2.84 -4.16
CA ILE A 71 -15.76 -3.02 -3.54
C ILE A 71 -15.81 -2.32 -2.18
N ALA A 72 -14.78 -2.49 -1.36
CA ALA A 72 -14.65 -1.83 -0.06
C ALA A 72 -14.73 -0.31 -0.17
N ILE A 73 -13.97 0.27 -1.10
CA ILE A 73 -14.00 1.71 -1.40
C ILE A 73 -15.38 2.15 -1.89
N ARG A 74 -15.98 1.39 -2.83
CA ARG A 74 -17.30 1.70 -3.41
C ARG A 74 -18.38 1.83 -2.34
N TYR A 75 -18.35 0.98 -1.33
CA TYR A 75 -19.36 0.94 -0.27
C TYR A 75 -18.93 1.63 1.03
N GLY A 76 -17.73 2.22 1.09
CA GLY A 76 -17.24 2.90 2.28
C GLY A 76 -16.98 1.97 3.48
N VAL A 77 -16.65 0.70 3.24
CA VAL A 77 -16.32 -0.28 4.28
C VAL A 77 -14.84 -0.67 4.20
N THR A 78 -14.33 -1.37 5.22
CA THR A 78 -12.95 -1.88 5.17
C THR A 78 -12.87 -3.24 4.46
N ARG A 79 -11.70 -3.51 3.87
CA ARG A 79 -11.38 -4.78 3.22
C ARG A 79 -11.57 -5.96 4.19
N GLU A 80 -11.00 -5.85 5.39
CA GLU A 80 -11.04 -6.89 6.43
C GLU A 80 -12.47 -7.22 6.84
N ASP A 81 -13.34 -6.21 6.87
CA ASP A 81 -14.75 -6.37 7.19
C ASP A 81 -15.48 -7.19 6.13
N ILE A 82 -15.20 -6.96 4.84
CA ILE A 82 -15.74 -7.78 3.74
C ILE A 82 -15.20 -9.21 3.82
N LEU A 83 -13.88 -9.38 3.97
CA LEU A 83 -13.25 -10.71 4.01
C LEU A 83 -13.77 -11.56 5.16
N ARG A 84 -13.83 -10.98 6.37
CA ARG A 84 -14.30 -11.66 7.58
C ARG A 84 -15.77 -12.05 7.47
N ARG A 85 -16.61 -11.20 6.88
CA ARG A 85 -18.06 -11.45 6.74
C ARG A 85 -18.38 -12.50 5.68
N ASN A 86 -17.59 -12.55 4.60
CA ASN A 86 -17.79 -13.48 3.49
C ASN A 86 -16.92 -14.74 3.59
N ASN A 87 -16.14 -14.87 4.68
CA ASN A 87 -15.24 -15.98 4.94
C ASN A 87 -14.24 -16.22 3.79
N ILE A 88 -13.69 -15.13 3.25
CA ILE A 88 -12.72 -15.13 2.16
C ILE A 88 -11.31 -15.05 2.77
N GLU A 89 -10.50 -16.07 2.52
CA GLU A 89 -9.13 -16.18 3.05
C GLU A 89 -8.10 -15.45 2.18
N ASP A 90 -8.20 -15.57 0.86
CA ASP A 90 -7.38 -14.82 -0.10
C ASP A 90 -8.24 -13.78 -0.82
N PRO A 91 -7.97 -12.47 -0.62
CA PRO A 91 -8.71 -11.39 -1.28
C PRO A 91 -8.63 -11.40 -2.81
N ARG A 92 -7.66 -12.10 -3.39
CA ARG A 92 -7.47 -12.24 -4.84
C ARG A 92 -8.31 -13.37 -5.43
N LEU A 93 -8.93 -14.20 -4.59
CA LEU A 93 -9.79 -15.31 -5.01
C LEU A 93 -11.28 -14.92 -4.93
N ILE A 94 -11.65 -13.88 -5.68
CA ILE A 94 -13.06 -13.58 -5.98
C ILE A 94 -13.36 -13.83 -7.44
N PHE A 95 -14.55 -14.35 -7.73
CA PHE A 95 -14.96 -14.72 -9.08
C PHE A 95 -16.12 -13.85 -9.55
N VAL A 96 -16.15 -13.54 -10.84
CA VAL A 96 -17.29 -12.84 -11.46
C VAL A 96 -18.58 -13.62 -11.22
N GLY A 97 -19.63 -12.91 -10.79
CA GLY A 97 -20.91 -13.48 -10.39
C GLY A 97 -20.98 -13.94 -8.93
N GLN A 98 -19.90 -13.81 -8.16
CA GLN A 98 -19.90 -14.11 -6.73
C GLN A 98 -20.68 -13.03 -5.95
N GLU A 99 -21.51 -13.45 -5.01
CA GLU A 99 -22.20 -12.54 -4.10
C GLU A 99 -21.30 -12.21 -2.90
N ILE A 100 -21.11 -10.91 -2.65
CA ILE A 100 -20.32 -10.37 -1.55
C ILE A 100 -21.23 -9.54 -0.65
N VAL A 101 -21.36 -9.97 0.60
CA VAL A 101 -22.13 -9.28 1.63
C VAL A 101 -21.31 -8.14 2.22
N VAL A 102 -21.82 -6.93 2.09
CA VAL A 102 -21.24 -5.68 2.58
C VAL A 102 -22.16 -5.10 3.65
N ILE A 103 -21.59 -4.67 4.78
CA ILE A 103 -22.33 -4.20 5.95
C ILE A 103 -21.62 -2.95 6.50
N GLY A 104 -22.32 -1.83 6.66
CA GLY A 104 -21.71 -0.59 7.14
C GLY A 104 -22.73 0.42 7.67
N PRO A 105 -22.29 1.37 8.54
CA PRO A 105 -23.18 2.35 9.16
C PRO A 105 -23.68 3.42 8.18
N GLU A 106 -22.97 3.62 7.06
CA GLU A 106 -23.35 4.54 5.97
C GLU A 106 -22.85 3.96 4.64
N ILE A 107 -23.51 2.90 4.15
CA ILE A 107 -23.17 2.40 2.82
C ILE A 107 -23.75 3.34 1.77
N ASN A 108 -22.86 3.99 1.03
CA ASN A 108 -23.24 4.74 -0.16
C ASN A 108 -23.68 3.72 -1.22
N THR A 109 -24.94 3.31 -1.21
CA THR A 109 -25.50 2.48 -2.27
C THR A 109 -25.64 3.34 -3.52
N PRO A 110 -24.86 3.10 -4.59
CA PRO A 110 -25.33 3.54 -5.90
C PRO A 110 -26.66 2.81 -6.11
N THR A 111 -27.75 3.56 -6.21
CA THR A 111 -29.07 3.02 -6.52
C THR A 111 -28.92 2.08 -7.72
N PRO A 112 -29.27 0.79 -7.62
CA PRO A 112 -29.21 -0.09 -8.77
C PRO A 112 -30.17 0.45 -9.81
N GLU A 113 -29.63 1.02 -10.88
CA GLU A 113 -30.42 1.48 -12.02
C GLU A 113 -31.08 0.24 -12.66
N PRO A 114 -32.41 0.12 -12.64
CA PRO A 114 -33.07 -1.02 -13.25
C PRO A 114 -33.04 -0.83 -14.77
N GLY A 115 -32.16 -1.59 -15.44
CA GLY A 115 -32.23 -1.95 -16.85
C GLY A 115 -32.53 -0.82 -17.85
N ALA A 116 -31.48 -0.24 -18.42
CA ALA A 116 -31.55 0.41 -19.72
C ALA A 116 -31.02 -0.54 -20.81
N ASP A 117 -31.92 -1.44 -21.26
CA ASP A 117 -31.94 -1.83 -22.67
C ASP A 117 -32.21 -0.56 -23.48
N GLY A 118 -31.21 -0.16 -24.27
CA GLY A 118 -31.17 1.10 -24.99
C GLY A 118 -30.40 0.94 -26.28
N GLY A 119 -30.97 0.15 -27.20
CA GLY A 119 -30.63 0.23 -28.60
C GLY A 119 -30.77 1.67 -29.13
N GLY A 120 -29.77 2.09 -29.90
CA GLY A 120 -29.72 3.34 -30.66
C GLY A 120 -28.41 3.33 -31.45
N ASP A 121 -28.34 2.57 -32.52
CA ASP A 121 -28.59 3.07 -33.88
C ASP A 121 -27.63 4.23 -34.24
N PHE A 122 -26.43 3.85 -34.71
CA PHE A 122 -25.75 4.64 -35.71
C PHE A 122 -26.53 4.48 -37.01
N GLY A 123 -27.36 5.49 -37.27
CA GLY A 123 -28.29 5.52 -38.38
C GLY A 123 -27.68 5.39 -39.79
N PRO A 124 -28.56 5.33 -40.81
CA PRO A 124 -28.32 4.60 -42.05
C PRO A 124 -27.72 5.48 -43.15
N ALA A 125 -26.84 4.89 -43.96
CA ALA A 125 -26.50 5.41 -45.29
C ALA A 125 -27.07 4.48 -46.37
N THR A 126 -28.23 4.90 -46.89
CA THR A 126 -28.69 4.77 -48.29
C THR A 126 -28.64 3.41 -49.00
N ALA A 127 -29.82 2.88 -49.32
CA ALA A 127 -30.17 2.51 -50.70
C ALA A 127 -31.69 2.35 -50.86
N THR A 128 -32.29 3.37 -51.46
CA THR A 128 -33.31 3.36 -52.51
C THR A 128 -34.28 2.16 -52.59
N THR A 129 -35.54 2.53 -52.39
CA THR A 129 -36.78 1.91 -52.84
C THR A 129 -36.82 1.56 -54.33
N ASP A 130 -37.32 0.38 -54.68
CA ASP A 130 -38.23 0.22 -55.82
C ASP A 130 -39.22 -0.93 -55.55
N PRO A 131 -40.55 -0.70 -55.59
CA PRO A 131 -41.55 -1.75 -55.57
C PRO A 131 -42.16 -1.97 -56.97
N ALA A 132 -42.18 -3.22 -57.43
CA ALA A 132 -43.34 -3.94 -57.98
C ALA A 132 -43.05 -4.81 -59.23
N LEU A 133 -43.79 -5.93 -59.27
CA LEU A 133 -44.11 -6.81 -60.41
C LEU A 133 -42.94 -7.71 -60.85
N ILE A 134 -43.11 -9.02 -61.09
CA ILE A 134 -44.19 -9.70 -61.83
C ILE A 134 -44.19 -11.20 -61.46
N VAL A 135 -45.39 -11.80 -61.54
CA VAL A 135 -45.65 -13.24 -61.48
C VAL A 135 -44.97 -13.95 -62.65
N ASP A 136 -44.35 -15.11 -62.42
CA ASP A 136 -44.51 -16.20 -63.37
C ASP A 136 -44.44 -17.58 -62.70
N GLU A 137 -45.37 -18.40 -63.14
CA GLU A 137 -45.67 -19.75 -62.73
C GLU A 137 -44.92 -20.72 -63.65
N ASN A 138 -44.47 -21.83 -63.07
CA ASN A 138 -43.93 -23.04 -63.71
C ASN A 138 -42.41 -23.17 -63.86
N VAL A 139 -41.99 -24.42 -63.61
CA VAL A 139 -41.04 -25.23 -64.40
C VAL A 139 -39.80 -25.71 -63.61
N PHE A 140 -39.92 -27.00 -63.23
CA PHE A 140 -38.88 -28.04 -63.17
C PHE A 140 -37.87 -28.10 -62.01
N LEU A 141 -38.11 -29.13 -61.18
CA LEU A 141 -37.19 -30.22 -60.83
C LEU A 141 -35.75 -30.08 -61.35
N ALA A 142 -34.85 -29.64 -60.48
CA ALA A 142 -33.44 -30.03 -60.52
C ALA A 142 -32.88 -30.01 -59.09
N THR A 143 -32.43 -31.16 -58.61
CA THR A 143 -31.62 -31.30 -57.40
C THR A 143 -30.32 -30.50 -57.55
N PRO A 144 -29.98 -29.55 -56.65
CA PRO A 144 -28.66 -28.95 -56.65
C PRO A 144 -27.65 -29.93 -56.06
N THR A 145 -26.75 -30.44 -56.89
CA THR A 145 -25.47 -31.00 -56.44
C THR A 145 -24.67 -29.85 -55.86
N ILE A 146 -24.59 -29.80 -54.53
CA ILE A 146 -23.76 -28.82 -53.82
C ILE A 146 -22.31 -29.30 -53.94
N THR A 147 -21.56 -28.74 -54.89
CA THR A 147 -20.10 -28.88 -54.92
C THR A 147 -19.54 -27.93 -53.86
N PRO A 148 -18.89 -28.41 -52.78
CA PRO A 148 -18.24 -27.52 -51.83
C PRO A 148 -17.01 -26.91 -52.51
N THR A 149 -17.15 -25.68 -53.01
CA THR A 149 -16.01 -24.82 -53.29
C THR A 149 -15.46 -24.36 -51.95
N PHE A 150 -14.55 -25.16 -51.38
CA PHE A 150 -13.65 -24.67 -50.34
C PHE A 150 -12.79 -23.57 -50.97
N ALA A 151 -13.13 -22.31 -50.67
CA ALA A 151 -12.18 -21.23 -50.80
C ALA A 151 -10.95 -21.62 -49.97
N PRO A 152 -9.71 -21.54 -50.51
CA PRO A 152 -8.53 -21.78 -49.69
C PRO A 152 -8.57 -20.81 -48.52
N ALA A 153 -8.53 -21.36 -47.31
CA ALA A 153 -8.45 -20.56 -46.10
C ALA A 153 -7.32 -19.53 -46.25
N PRO A 154 -7.51 -18.28 -45.78
CA PRO A 154 -6.41 -17.33 -45.73
C PRO A 154 -5.27 -17.99 -44.96
N VAL A 155 -4.12 -18.15 -45.64
CA VAL A 155 -2.88 -18.59 -45.01
C VAL A 155 -2.50 -17.47 -44.06
N VAL A 156 -2.96 -17.57 -42.82
CA VAL A 156 -2.42 -16.81 -41.70
C VAL A 156 -0.97 -17.24 -41.63
N ALA A 157 -0.08 -16.35 -42.05
CA ALA A 157 1.34 -16.51 -41.81
C ALA A 157 1.51 -16.75 -40.30
N ALA A 158 2.15 -17.87 -39.95
CA ALA A 158 2.56 -18.15 -38.59
C ALA A 158 3.55 -17.06 -38.15
N SER A 159 3.03 -15.96 -37.61
CA SER A 159 3.82 -15.00 -36.88
C SER A 159 4.23 -15.67 -35.57
N GLN A 160 5.53 -15.94 -35.51
CA GLN A 160 6.35 -16.10 -34.32
C GLN A 160 6.13 -17.40 -33.55
N VAL A 161 6.93 -18.38 -33.98
CA VAL A 161 7.61 -19.38 -33.16
C VAL A 161 7.69 -18.92 -31.70
N ALA A 162 6.92 -19.58 -30.83
CA ALA A 162 7.24 -19.67 -29.42
C ALA A 162 8.70 -20.12 -29.32
N ASP A 163 9.53 -19.33 -28.64
CA ASP A 163 10.95 -19.61 -28.48
C ASP A 163 11.14 -21.08 -28.02
N PRO A 164 11.81 -21.95 -28.80
CA PRO A 164 12.04 -23.34 -28.40
C PRO A 164 12.89 -23.47 -27.11
N ALA A 165 13.44 -22.37 -26.58
CA ALA A 165 14.06 -22.33 -25.26
C ALA A 165 13.06 -22.52 -24.10
N ALA A 166 11.78 -22.20 -24.28
CA ALA A 166 10.75 -22.29 -23.23
C ALA A 166 10.40 -23.73 -22.80
N LEU A 167 10.89 -24.75 -23.52
CA LEU A 167 10.72 -26.16 -23.18
C LEU A 167 12.05 -26.86 -22.80
N ASN A 168 13.12 -26.09 -22.60
CA ASN A 168 14.40 -26.64 -22.19
C ASN A 168 14.44 -26.79 -20.66
N PRO A 169 14.48 -28.01 -20.09
CA PRO A 169 14.58 -28.22 -18.64
C PRO A 169 15.89 -27.72 -18.02
N ALA A 170 16.85 -27.26 -18.82
CA ALA A 170 18.05 -26.58 -18.36
C ALA A 170 17.84 -25.08 -18.10
N VAL A 171 16.79 -24.47 -18.68
CA VAL A 171 16.44 -23.07 -18.41
C VAL A 171 15.69 -23.05 -17.09
N ARG A 172 16.37 -22.51 -16.08
CA ARG A 172 15.79 -22.25 -14.77
C ARG A 172 15.25 -20.83 -14.80
N THR A 173 13.95 -20.67 -14.58
CA THR A 173 13.29 -19.36 -14.50
C THR A 173 12.76 -19.11 -13.09
N GLY A 174 12.66 -17.85 -12.71
CA GLY A 174 11.97 -17.35 -11.52
C GLY A 174 10.94 -16.28 -11.89
N VAL A 175 10.35 -15.67 -10.88
CA VAL A 175 9.34 -14.61 -11.02
C VAL A 175 9.86 -13.35 -10.31
N VAL A 176 9.75 -12.19 -10.96
CA VAL A 176 10.11 -10.90 -10.36
C VAL A 176 8.87 -10.00 -10.36
N CYS A 177 8.39 -9.63 -9.19
CA CYS A 177 7.24 -8.75 -9.00
C CYS A 177 7.72 -7.36 -8.55
N VAL A 178 7.21 -6.30 -9.17
CA VAL A 178 7.60 -4.92 -8.84
C VAL A 178 6.37 -4.05 -8.57
N SER A 179 6.48 -3.13 -7.61
CA SER A 179 5.45 -2.11 -7.32
C SER A 179 6.10 -0.82 -6.81
N MET A 180 5.38 0.29 -6.89
CA MET A 180 5.80 1.55 -6.27
C MET A 180 4.72 2.10 -5.36
N PHE A 181 5.10 2.61 -4.19
CA PHE A 181 4.19 3.12 -3.18
C PHE A 181 4.62 4.47 -2.59
N GLN A 182 3.65 5.19 -2.06
CA GLN A 182 3.84 6.49 -1.42
C GLN A 182 4.29 6.30 0.03
N ASP A 183 5.61 6.36 0.23
CA ASP A 183 6.26 6.20 1.53
C ASP A 183 6.12 7.48 2.37
N SER A 184 4.93 7.68 2.93
CA SER A 184 4.52 8.96 3.55
C SER A 184 5.29 9.23 4.84
N ASN A 185 5.60 8.19 5.59
CA ASN A 185 6.36 8.28 6.85
C ASN A 185 7.86 8.01 6.67
N ARG A 186 8.31 7.70 5.45
CA ARG A 186 9.72 7.51 5.06
C ARG A 186 10.38 6.32 5.77
N ASN A 187 9.61 5.31 6.14
CA ASN A 187 10.10 4.10 6.80
C ASN A 187 10.54 3.02 5.80
N ARG A 188 10.33 3.24 4.48
CA ARG A 188 10.66 2.33 3.36
C ARG A 188 9.90 1.02 3.34
N ILE A 189 8.79 0.93 4.06
CA ILE A 189 7.95 -0.26 4.18
C ILE A 189 6.57 0.13 3.70
N HIS A 190 6.01 -0.64 2.77
CA HIS A 190 4.64 -0.40 2.33
C HIS A 190 3.66 -0.78 3.45
N GLU A 191 2.91 0.21 3.92
CA GLU A 191 1.88 0.04 4.95
C GLU A 191 0.46 0.18 4.37
N ASN A 192 -0.55 -0.32 5.10
CA ASN A 192 -1.94 -0.32 4.64
C ASN A 192 -2.53 1.07 4.37
N GLU A 193 -1.94 2.12 4.95
CA GLU A 193 -2.35 3.52 4.80
C GLU A 193 -1.63 4.23 3.64
N GLU A 194 -0.71 3.53 2.96
CA GLU A 194 0.10 4.06 1.88
C GLU A 194 -0.43 3.60 0.51
N PHE A 195 -0.59 4.57 -0.39
CA PHE A 195 -1.13 4.32 -1.72
C PHE A 195 -0.05 3.87 -2.69
N LEU A 196 -0.43 3.09 -3.70
CA LEU A 196 0.43 2.81 -4.85
C LEU A 196 0.61 4.08 -5.68
N LEU A 197 1.82 4.28 -6.20
CA LEU A 197 2.17 5.46 -6.99
C LEU A 197 2.15 5.14 -8.49
N PRO A 198 1.35 5.86 -9.30
CA PRO A 198 1.43 5.76 -10.76
C PRO A 198 2.63 6.55 -11.32
N ASP A 199 2.93 6.32 -12.59
CA ASP A 199 3.91 7.07 -13.40
C ASP A 199 5.38 6.94 -12.94
N GLY A 200 5.68 6.02 -12.03
CA GLY A 200 7.05 5.62 -11.69
C GLY A 200 7.61 4.68 -12.76
N ASN A 201 8.88 4.83 -13.12
CA ASN A 201 9.51 4.00 -14.15
C ASN A 201 10.47 2.98 -13.50
N ILE A 202 10.32 1.71 -13.85
CA ILE A 202 11.13 0.59 -13.33
C ILE A 202 11.75 -0.16 -14.51
N ILE A 203 13.08 -0.24 -14.53
CA ILE A 203 13.87 -0.87 -15.58
C ILE A 203 14.67 -2.03 -14.98
N ILE A 204 14.51 -3.22 -15.54
CA ILE A 204 15.28 -4.42 -15.16
C ILE A 204 16.34 -4.65 -16.24
N THR A 205 17.61 -4.65 -15.85
CA THR A 205 18.74 -4.91 -16.75
C THR A 205 19.56 -6.12 -16.31
N GLN A 206 20.19 -6.77 -17.27
CA GLN A 206 21.23 -7.76 -17.06
C GLN A 206 22.50 -7.29 -17.77
N GLY A 207 23.48 -6.80 -17.00
CA GLY A 207 24.60 -6.04 -17.54
C GLY A 207 24.12 -4.75 -18.22
N GLU A 208 24.40 -4.60 -19.51
CA GLU A 208 23.96 -3.45 -20.33
C GLU A 208 22.63 -3.69 -21.07
N THR A 209 22.06 -4.90 -20.98
CA THR A 209 20.85 -5.26 -21.72
C THR A 209 19.61 -4.93 -20.90
N ILE A 210 18.67 -4.18 -21.46
CA ILE A 210 17.33 -3.99 -20.87
C ILE A 210 16.52 -5.25 -21.13
N ILE A 211 16.09 -5.89 -20.06
CA ILE A 211 15.30 -7.11 -20.10
C ILE A 211 13.81 -6.77 -20.09
N ASN A 212 13.42 -5.86 -19.19
CA ASN A 212 12.06 -5.35 -19.08
C ASN A 212 12.07 -3.89 -18.64
N GLU A 213 11.05 -3.16 -19.06
CA GLU A 213 10.74 -1.81 -18.62
C GLU A 213 9.25 -1.72 -18.33
N TYR A 214 8.89 -1.10 -17.21
CA TYR A 214 7.52 -0.96 -16.76
C TYR A 214 7.29 0.41 -16.15
N THR A 215 6.12 0.96 -16.41
CA THR A 215 5.65 2.21 -15.80
C THR A 215 4.49 1.86 -14.87
N THR A 216 4.60 2.26 -13.61
CA THR A 216 3.62 1.93 -12.58
C THR A 216 2.27 2.57 -12.88
N ASP A 217 1.19 1.84 -12.64
CA ASP A 217 -0.17 2.31 -12.91
C ASP A 217 -0.90 2.77 -11.63
N GLY A 218 -0.31 2.51 -10.46
CA GLY A 218 -0.85 2.83 -9.15
C GLY A 218 -2.15 2.09 -8.80
N ARG A 219 -2.51 1.03 -9.55
CA ARG A 219 -3.80 0.33 -9.42
C ARG A 219 -3.69 -1.19 -9.51
N ASN A 220 -2.97 -1.72 -10.51
CA ASN A 220 -2.83 -3.15 -10.75
C ASN A 220 -1.39 -3.61 -10.45
N GLU A 221 -0.99 -3.44 -9.19
CA GLU A 221 0.35 -3.80 -8.72
C GLU A 221 0.28 -4.79 -7.55
N PRO A 222 1.29 -5.66 -7.37
CA PRO A 222 2.56 -5.70 -8.10
C PRO A 222 2.49 -6.29 -9.52
N ARG A 223 3.26 -5.72 -10.44
CA ARG A 223 3.44 -6.24 -11.79
C ARG A 223 4.50 -7.36 -11.77
N CYS A 224 4.08 -8.58 -12.07
CA CYS A 224 4.99 -9.74 -12.07
C CYS A 224 5.48 -10.12 -13.47
N PHE A 225 6.81 -10.22 -13.63
CA PHE A 225 7.46 -10.78 -14.80
C PHE A 225 7.70 -12.27 -14.56
N ASP A 226 6.91 -13.09 -15.24
CA ASP A 226 7.12 -14.52 -15.29
C ASP A 226 8.29 -14.86 -16.21
N ASP A 227 8.87 -16.04 -16.03
CA ASP A 227 9.93 -16.59 -16.88
C ASP A 227 11.24 -15.78 -16.93
N VAL A 228 11.61 -15.12 -15.82
CA VAL A 228 12.90 -14.44 -15.71
C VAL A 228 14.01 -15.48 -15.53
N ASN A 229 14.96 -15.53 -16.46
CA ASN A 229 16.09 -16.47 -16.38
C ASN A 229 16.85 -16.32 -15.07
N THR A 230 17.33 -17.42 -14.47
CA THR A 230 18.18 -17.32 -13.29
C THR A 230 19.47 -16.57 -13.58
N GLY A 231 19.89 -15.71 -12.66
CA GLY A 231 21.10 -14.91 -12.80
C GLY A 231 21.08 -13.62 -12.00
N GLN A 232 22.10 -12.80 -12.18
CA GLN A 232 22.22 -11.49 -11.54
C GLN A 232 21.59 -10.42 -12.44
N TYR A 233 20.81 -9.52 -11.84
CA TYR A 233 20.10 -8.42 -12.46
C TYR A 233 20.33 -7.13 -11.69
N SER A 234 20.16 -6.01 -12.38
CA SER A 234 20.03 -4.71 -11.75
C SER A 234 18.66 -4.13 -12.04
N VAL A 235 17.95 -3.73 -11.00
CA VAL A 235 16.63 -3.09 -11.11
C VAL A 235 16.80 -1.62 -10.74
N ARG A 236 16.45 -0.74 -11.67
CA ARG A 236 16.51 0.71 -11.47
C ARG A 236 15.09 1.26 -11.42
N ALA A 237 14.80 2.08 -10.43
CA ALA A 237 13.50 2.73 -10.25
C ALA A 237 13.67 4.24 -10.22
N GLN A 238 12.77 4.93 -10.92
CA GLN A 238 12.67 6.37 -10.98
C GLN A 238 11.29 6.80 -10.50
N ALA A 239 11.28 7.70 -9.51
CA ALA A 239 10.05 8.25 -8.96
C ALA A 239 9.29 9.12 -9.99
N PRO A 240 7.96 9.19 -9.90
CA PRO A 240 7.15 10.10 -10.72
C PRO A 240 7.46 11.58 -10.43
N PRO A 241 7.06 12.50 -11.32
CA PRO A 241 7.26 13.93 -11.12
C PRO A 241 6.69 14.43 -9.78
N GLY A 242 7.50 15.17 -9.02
CA GLY A 242 7.12 15.70 -7.70
C GLY A 242 7.49 14.80 -6.51
N PHE A 243 7.91 13.56 -6.79
CA PHE A 243 8.38 12.59 -5.80
C PHE A 243 9.88 12.37 -5.92
N GLY A 244 10.49 11.95 -4.81
CA GLY A 244 11.84 11.39 -4.81
C GLY A 244 11.84 10.03 -4.14
N MET A 245 12.72 9.15 -4.59
CA MET A 245 12.85 7.78 -4.10
C MET A 245 13.29 7.79 -2.63
N THR A 246 12.60 7.04 -1.77
CA THR A 246 12.99 6.79 -0.36
C THR A 246 13.69 5.45 -0.21
N THR A 247 13.43 4.51 -1.13
CA THR A 247 14.23 3.30 -1.35
C THR A 247 15.38 3.57 -2.34
N PRO A 248 16.39 2.68 -2.41
CA PRO A 248 17.46 2.83 -3.39
C PRO A 248 16.93 2.90 -4.83
N GLU A 249 17.43 3.85 -5.60
CA GLU A 249 17.10 4.00 -7.03
C GLU A 249 17.62 2.83 -7.88
N GLN A 250 18.58 2.05 -7.35
CA GLN A 250 19.13 0.87 -8.00
C GLN A 250 19.35 -0.25 -6.98
N LEU A 251 18.84 -1.44 -7.30
CA LEU A 251 19.02 -2.67 -6.52
C LEU A 251 19.72 -3.73 -7.38
N GLN A 252 20.52 -4.58 -6.72
CA GLN A 252 21.05 -5.80 -7.32
C GLN A 252 20.21 -6.98 -6.87
N LEU A 253 19.79 -7.80 -7.82
CA LEU A 253 18.88 -8.93 -7.60
C LEU A 253 19.51 -10.20 -8.17
N GLU A 254 19.54 -11.26 -7.38
CA GLU A 254 19.82 -12.62 -7.86
C GLU A 254 18.50 -13.38 -8.01
N VAL A 255 18.19 -13.83 -9.22
CA VAL A 255 17.00 -14.64 -9.49
C VAL A 255 17.37 -16.11 -9.47
N VAL A 256 16.71 -16.88 -8.61
CA VAL A 256 16.87 -18.34 -8.50
C VAL A 256 15.65 -19.07 -9.09
N SER A 257 15.86 -20.32 -9.49
CA SER A 257 14.83 -21.14 -10.14
C SER A 257 13.62 -21.34 -9.22
N GLY A 258 12.43 -21.00 -9.72
CA GLY A 258 11.17 -21.15 -9.00
C GLY A 258 10.99 -20.18 -7.82
N GLU A 259 11.92 -19.25 -7.62
CA GLU A 259 11.79 -18.20 -6.62
C GLU A 259 10.90 -17.08 -7.15
N THR A 260 10.06 -16.50 -6.29
CA THR A 260 9.34 -15.25 -6.55
C THR A 260 9.98 -14.17 -5.70
N VAL A 261 10.52 -13.14 -6.35
CA VAL A 261 11.12 -12.00 -5.66
C VAL A 261 10.23 -10.78 -5.86
N GLU A 262 9.81 -10.18 -4.75
CA GLU A 262 9.00 -8.97 -4.74
C GLU A 262 9.85 -7.76 -4.36
N LEU A 263 9.85 -6.76 -5.24
CA LEU A 263 10.58 -5.50 -5.07
C LEU A 263 9.58 -4.36 -4.92
N LEU A 264 9.53 -3.79 -3.73
CA LEU A 264 8.69 -2.65 -3.41
C LEU A 264 9.55 -1.38 -3.40
N PHE A 265 9.16 -0.39 -4.20
CA PHE A 265 9.85 0.89 -4.29
C PHE A 265 9.05 1.99 -3.59
N GLY A 266 9.62 2.59 -2.55
CA GLY A 266 9.02 3.72 -1.85
C GLY A 266 9.46 5.04 -2.48
N ALA A 267 8.52 5.96 -2.63
CA ALA A 267 8.81 7.35 -2.98
C ALA A 267 7.93 8.32 -2.20
N ALA A 268 8.46 9.51 -1.90
CA ALA A 268 7.79 10.52 -1.10
C ALA A 268 7.92 11.91 -1.72
N GLU A 269 6.91 12.75 -1.48
CA GLU A 269 6.96 14.16 -1.91
C GLU A 269 8.05 14.94 -1.15
N GLY A 270 8.62 15.93 -1.84
CA GLY A 270 9.64 16.80 -1.27
C GLY A 270 10.99 16.13 -1.01
N VAL A 271 11.19 14.91 -1.48
CA VAL A 271 12.51 14.29 -1.61
C VAL A 271 13.06 14.71 -2.97
N ALA A 272 14.21 15.39 -2.97
CA ALA A 272 14.85 15.73 -4.24
C ALA A 272 15.33 14.43 -4.91
N PRO A 273 15.10 14.25 -6.24
CA PRO A 273 15.67 13.12 -6.96
C PRO A 273 17.19 13.12 -6.80
N ALA A 274 17.83 11.95 -6.70
CA ALA A 274 19.27 11.92 -6.55
C ALA A 274 19.90 12.57 -7.78
N GLN A 275 20.53 13.73 -7.59
CA GLN A 275 21.24 14.37 -8.68
C GLN A 275 22.52 13.54 -8.92
N PRO A 276 22.80 13.10 -10.16
CA PRO A 276 24.08 12.47 -10.47
C PRO A 276 25.20 13.38 -9.96
N PRO A 277 26.22 12.85 -9.27
CA PRO A 277 27.37 13.66 -8.92
C PRO A 277 27.84 14.39 -10.18
N PRO A 278 28.18 15.70 -10.09
CA PRO A 278 28.62 16.46 -11.24
C PRO A 278 29.67 15.64 -11.99
N ALA A 279 29.56 15.55 -13.32
CA ALA A 279 30.59 14.91 -14.11
C ALA A 279 31.91 15.56 -13.72
N ASP A 280 32.80 14.77 -13.11
CA ASP A 280 34.12 15.25 -12.72
C ASP A 280 34.81 15.71 -14.01
N ASP A 281 34.86 17.02 -14.23
CA ASP A 281 35.72 17.67 -15.22
C ASP A 281 37.17 17.56 -14.75
N THR A 282 37.64 16.37 -14.42
CA THR A 282 39.05 16.04 -14.36
C THR A 282 39.22 14.53 -14.46
N ALA A 283 39.60 14.11 -15.66
CA ALA A 283 40.50 12.99 -15.84
C ALA A 283 41.77 13.23 -15.02
N ALA A 284 41.75 12.80 -13.77
CA ALA A 284 42.92 12.49 -12.97
C ALA A 284 42.48 11.40 -12.00
N VAL A 285 42.50 10.16 -12.48
CA VAL A 285 42.77 9.02 -11.63
C VAL A 285 44.17 9.24 -11.05
N VAL A 286 44.26 10.08 -10.03
CA VAL A 286 45.31 9.94 -9.05
C VAL A 286 44.93 8.65 -8.34
N ALA A 287 45.66 7.58 -8.63
CA ALA A 287 45.68 6.43 -7.76
C ALA A 287 45.98 6.96 -6.36
N GLN A 288 44.92 7.07 -5.56
CA GLN A 288 45.05 7.25 -4.14
C GLN A 288 45.62 5.92 -3.68
N THR A 289 46.95 5.85 -3.60
CA THR A 289 47.61 4.92 -2.71
C THR A 289 47.17 5.36 -1.33
N ASP A 290 46.01 4.84 -0.91
CA ASP A 290 45.60 4.85 0.47
C ASP A 290 46.67 4.04 1.22
N ASN A 291 47.68 4.77 1.70
CA ASN A 291 48.32 4.44 2.96
C ASN A 291 47.30 4.74 4.08
N ALA A 292 46.14 4.10 4.00
CA ALA A 292 45.35 3.84 5.18
C ALA A 292 46.15 2.81 5.98
N PRO A 293 46.43 3.03 7.27
CA PRO A 293 46.90 1.93 8.09
C PRO A 293 45.89 0.77 7.95
N PRO A 294 46.37 -0.48 7.89
CA PRO A 294 45.48 -1.64 7.75
C PRO A 294 44.40 -1.54 8.83
N PRO A 295 43.15 -1.97 8.56
CA PRO A 295 42.12 -1.99 9.59
C PRO A 295 42.73 -2.71 10.79
N GLU A 296 42.85 -2.01 11.92
CA GLU A 296 43.35 -2.64 13.13
C GLU A 296 42.40 -3.81 13.38
N ASP A 297 42.98 -5.01 13.40
CA ASP A 297 42.28 -6.22 13.81
C ASP A 297 41.65 -5.90 15.16
N VAL A 298 40.36 -5.58 15.18
CA VAL A 298 39.60 -5.41 16.41
C VAL A 298 39.51 -6.80 17.01
N SER A 299 40.54 -7.10 17.80
CA SER A 299 40.68 -8.34 18.49
C SER A 299 39.42 -8.49 19.34
N PHE A 300 38.73 -9.61 19.21
CA PHE A 300 37.54 -9.93 20.02
C PHE A 300 37.79 -9.75 21.54
N VAL A 301 39.07 -9.75 21.93
CA VAL A 301 39.54 -9.52 23.29
C VAL A 301 39.33 -8.06 23.74
N ASP A 302 39.45 -7.05 22.88
CA ASP A 302 39.27 -5.63 23.24
C ASP A 302 37.79 -5.29 23.48
N THR A 303 36.89 -5.83 22.65
CA THR A 303 35.44 -5.71 22.90
C THR A 303 35.01 -6.43 24.18
N LEU A 304 35.74 -7.47 24.59
CA LEU A 304 35.56 -8.15 25.88
C LEU A 304 36.09 -7.32 27.05
N ILE A 305 37.17 -6.56 26.88
CA ILE A 305 37.74 -5.70 27.92
C ILE A 305 36.86 -4.46 28.15
N ASP A 306 36.38 -3.83 27.07
CA ASP A 306 35.49 -2.65 27.16
C ASP A 306 34.14 -2.98 27.80
N ASN A 307 33.62 -4.19 27.56
CA ASN A 307 32.38 -4.67 28.18
C ASN A 307 32.62 -5.60 29.39
N SER A 308 33.86 -5.75 29.85
CA SER A 308 34.22 -6.66 30.95
C SER A 308 33.48 -6.30 32.24
N GLY A 309 33.26 -5.02 32.49
CA GLY A 309 32.47 -4.54 33.62
C GLY A 309 31.05 -5.12 33.60
N LEU A 310 30.38 -5.10 32.45
CA LEU A 310 29.00 -5.55 32.31
C LEU A 310 28.88 -7.07 32.46
N LEU A 311 29.87 -7.83 31.96
CA LEU A 311 29.94 -9.28 32.16
C LEU A 311 30.21 -9.67 33.62
N VAL A 312 31.10 -8.95 34.32
CA VAL A 312 31.39 -9.20 35.74
C VAL A 312 30.18 -8.83 36.61
N PHE A 313 29.51 -7.71 36.34
CA PHE A 313 28.28 -7.34 37.05
C PHE A 313 27.16 -8.36 36.81
N GLY A 314 26.99 -8.85 35.58
CA GLY A 314 26.01 -9.89 35.26
C GLY A 314 26.24 -11.20 36.04
N LEU A 315 27.49 -11.67 36.10
CA LEU A 315 27.86 -12.87 36.86
C LEU A 315 27.65 -12.69 38.38
N ALA A 316 27.99 -11.52 38.93
CA ALA A 316 27.80 -11.23 40.35
C ALA A 316 26.30 -11.24 40.75
N VAL A 317 25.44 -10.66 39.91
CA VAL A 317 23.98 -10.68 40.12
C VAL A 317 23.45 -12.11 40.04
N PHE A 318 23.90 -12.89 39.05
CA PHE A 318 23.48 -14.29 38.90
C PHE A 318 23.88 -15.14 40.10
N VAL A 319 25.10 -14.98 40.63
CA VAL A 319 25.55 -15.70 41.84
C VAL A 319 24.80 -15.27 43.10
N LEU A 320 24.51 -13.96 43.26
CA LEU A 320 23.73 -13.47 44.41
C LEU A 320 22.28 -13.97 44.38
N VAL A 321 21.61 -13.87 43.23
CA VAL A 321 20.22 -14.31 43.07
C VAL A 321 20.12 -15.84 43.12
N GLY A 322 21.02 -16.54 42.45
CA GLY A 322 21.09 -18.00 42.47
C GLY A 322 21.42 -18.54 43.86
N GLY A 323 22.35 -17.90 44.59
CA GLY A 323 22.72 -18.27 45.96
C GLY A 323 21.60 -18.04 46.97
N LEU A 324 20.88 -16.92 46.89
CA LEU A 324 19.70 -16.64 47.71
C LEU A 324 18.55 -17.62 47.39
N GLY A 325 18.32 -17.91 46.11
CA GLY A 325 17.33 -18.87 45.66
C GLY A 325 17.59 -20.28 46.20
N LEU A 326 18.84 -20.76 46.11
CA LEU A 326 19.22 -22.08 46.63
C LEU A 326 19.12 -22.12 48.16
N SER A 327 19.51 -21.05 48.86
CA SER A 327 19.41 -20.94 50.32
C SER A 327 17.95 -21.02 50.81
N LEU A 328 17.02 -20.38 50.10
CA LEU A 328 15.59 -20.43 50.43
C LEU A 328 14.95 -21.79 50.14
N ILE A 329 15.45 -22.52 49.14
CA ILE A 329 14.98 -23.88 48.81
C ILE A 329 15.50 -24.90 49.84
N VAL A 330 16.76 -24.80 50.27
CA VAL A 330 17.34 -25.71 51.28
C VAL A 330 16.72 -25.48 52.67
N ARG A 331 16.27 -24.26 52.98
CA ARG A 331 15.63 -23.94 54.27
C ARG A 331 14.15 -24.35 54.36
N ARG A 332 13.56 -24.85 53.27
CA ARG A 332 12.15 -25.26 53.18
C ARG A 332 11.94 -26.78 53.16
N ARG A 333 12.98 -27.56 53.49
CA ARG A 333 12.91 -29.00 53.75
C ARG A 333 13.22 -29.31 55.20
#